data_AF-A0A2H3BLZ6-F1
#
_entry.id   AF-A0A2H3BLZ6-F1
#
_cell.length_a   1.000
_cell.length_b   1.000
_cell.length_c   1.000
_cell.angle_alpha   90.00
_cell.angle_beta   90.00
_cell.angle_gamma   90.00
#
_symmetry.space_group_name_H-M   'P 1'
#
loop_
_entity.id
_entity.type
_entity.pdbx_description
1 polymer ?
#
loop_
_entity_poly.entity_id
_entity_poly.type
_entity_poly.pdbx_seq_one_letter_code
_entity_poly.pdbx_strand_id
1 'polypeptide(L)'
;MSESTVPCPLCDTLPGLPAIPSVVQQFRSPRVQNLLSQNDPPLEMERSNIRETVTSGTTAVSLLDERISEAQRILEAFISEREQVLSCVDDARSLLHLIRTINDDVLREIFSWCVYNWDDIVSCRHGYHDSLGRLEPPWTLSHVSHRWRTISLSSPRLW
;
A
#
# COMPACT_ATOMS: atom_id res chain seq x y z
N MET A 1 19.61 18.52 -17.46
CA MET A 1 18.67 17.58 -16.80
C MET A 1 19.11 16.19 -17.22
N SER A 2 19.95 15.57 -16.40
CA SER A 2 20.53 14.26 -16.71
C SER A 2 19.64 13.20 -16.08
N GLU A 3 18.92 12.45 -16.91
CA GLU A 3 18.16 11.27 -16.48
C GLU A 3 19.16 10.25 -15.92
N SER A 4 19.12 10.10 -14.60
CA SER A 4 19.80 9.00 -13.92
C SER A 4 18.92 7.76 -14.11
N THR A 5 19.16 7.03 -15.19
CA THR A 5 18.59 5.70 -15.38
C THR A 5 19.18 4.80 -14.32
N VAL A 6 18.47 4.63 -13.21
CA VAL A 6 18.80 3.65 -12.18
C VAL A 6 18.70 2.28 -12.85
N PRO A 7 19.80 1.53 -13.01
CA PRO A 7 19.76 0.21 -13.60
C PRO A 7 18.92 -0.68 -12.69
N CYS A 8 17.87 -1.31 -13.22
CA CYS A 8 17.09 -2.28 -12.46
C CYS A 8 17.96 -3.52 -12.23
N PRO A 9 18.35 -3.84 -10.99
CA PRO A 9 19.23 -4.98 -10.71
C PRO A 9 18.57 -6.35 -11.02
N LEU A 10 17.26 -6.36 -11.28
CA LEU A 10 16.48 -7.56 -11.60
C LEU A 10 16.24 -7.79 -13.10
N CYS A 11 16.43 -6.77 -13.95
CA CYS A 11 16.15 -6.90 -15.39
C CYS A 11 17.27 -7.66 -16.13
N ASP A 12 18.53 -7.50 -15.71
CA ASP A 12 19.67 -8.18 -16.32
C ASP A 12 19.88 -9.61 -15.77
N THR A 13 19.08 -10.02 -14.78
CA THR A 13 19.16 -11.32 -14.09
C THR A 13 17.91 -12.16 -14.21
N LEU A 14 17.02 -11.87 -15.17
CA LEU A 14 16.10 -12.89 -15.65
C LEU A 14 16.85 -13.76 -16.65
N PRO A 15 17.51 -14.87 -16.24
CA PRO A 15 17.94 -15.86 -17.21
C PRO A 15 16.68 -16.22 -17.98
N GLY A 16 16.70 -15.96 -19.29
CA GLY A 16 15.57 -16.19 -20.18
C GLY A 16 14.92 -17.50 -19.76
N LEU A 17 13.62 -17.44 -19.45
CA LEU A 17 12.84 -18.56 -18.92
C LEU A 17 13.38 -19.82 -19.59
N PRO A 18 13.96 -20.77 -18.82
CA PRO A 18 14.55 -21.94 -19.42
C PRO A 18 13.49 -22.52 -20.33
N ALA A 19 13.86 -22.71 -21.61
CA ALA A 19 12.96 -23.27 -22.62
C ALA A 19 12.23 -24.43 -21.97
N ILE A 20 10.89 -24.47 -22.13
CA ILE A 20 10.02 -25.48 -21.53
C ILE A 20 10.79 -26.80 -21.51
N PRO A 21 11.06 -27.41 -20.33
CA PRO A 21 11.96 -28.54 -20.24
C PRO A 21 11.59 -29.59 -21.30
N SER A 22 12.57 -30.09 -22.06
CA SER A 22 12.37 -31.09 -23.14
C SER A 22 11.42 -32.24 -22.74
N VAL A 23 11.41 -32.55 -21.44
CA VAL A 23 10.45 -33.40 -20.72
C VAL A 23 8.98 -33.18 -21.13
N VAL A 24 8.53 -31.92 -21.28
CA VAL A 24 7.14 -31.58 -21.67
C VAL A 24 6.86 -31.90 -23.14
N GLN A 25 7.86 -31.76 -24.02
CA GLN A 25 7.70 -32.09 -25.45
C GLN A 25 7.69 -33.61 -25.69
N GLN A 26 8.48 -34.36 -24.92
CA GLN A 26 8.60 -35.81 -25.06
C GLN A 26 7.28 -36.57 -24.72
N PHE A 27 6.45 -36.01 -23.84
CA PHE A 27 5.18 -36.63 -23.43
C PHE A 27 3.96 -36.20 -24.25
N ARG A 28 4.14 -35.44 -25.33
CA ARG A 28 3.04 -35.07 -26.25
C ARG A 28 2.85 -36.03 -27.42
N SER A 29 3.52 -37.18 -27.43
CA SER A 29 3.42 -38.14 -28.55
C SER A 29 2.03 -38.80 -28.66
N PRO A 30 1.59 -39.20 -29.87
CA PRO A 30 0.31 -39.90 -30.06
C PRO A 30 0.25 -41.21 -29.27
N ARG A 31 1.40 -41.88 -29.12
CA ARG A 31 1.52 -43.12 -28.33
C ARG A 31 1.23 -42.87 -26.85
N VAL A 32 1.77 -41.79 -26.28
CA VAL A 32 1.48 -41.41 -24.88
C VAL A 32 0.00 -41.04 -24.73
N GLN A 33 -0.58 -40.29 -25.67
CA GLN A 33 -2.01 -39.93 -25.61
C GLN A 33 -2.92 -41.17 -25.69
N ASN A 34 -2.58 -42.15 -26.52
CA ASN A 34 -3.32 -43.42 -26.60
C ASN A 34 -3.19 -44.23 -25.30
N LEU A 35 -2.00 -44.32 -24.71
CA LEU A 35 -1.78 -44.93 -23.39
C LEU A 35 -2.50 -44.19 -22.24
N LEU A 36 -2.79 -42.90 -22.40
CA LEU A 36 -3.56 -42.14 -21.41
C LEU A 36 -5.07 -42.29 -21.58
N SER A 37 -5.54 -42.67 -22.78
CA SER A 37 -6.96 -42.89 -23.07
C SER A 37 -7.40 -44.35 -22.91
N GLN A 38 -6.45 -45.27 -22.81
CA GLN A 38 -6.66 -46.72 -22.64
C GLN A 38 -5.89 -47.22 -21.41
N ASN A 39 -6.38 -48.24 -20.71
CA ASN A 39 -5.68 -48.81 -19.55
C ASN A 39 -4.62 -49.86 -19.93
N ASP A 40 -4.09 -49.81 -21.16
CA ASP A 40 -3.07 -50.74 -21.62
C ASP A 40 -1.72 -50.44 -20.94
N PRO A 41 -0.98 -51.46 -20.50
CA PRO A 41 0.31 -51.24 -19.87
C PRO A 41 1.34 -50.70 -20.90
N PRO A 42 2.21 -49.75 -20.50
CA PRO A 42 3.33 -49.34 -21.33
C PRO A 42 4.33 -50.47 -21.52
N LEU A 43 5.01 -50.46 -22.67
CA LEU A 43 6.10 -51.40 -22.99
C LEU A 43 7.25 -51.20 -22.01
N GLU A 44 8.06 -52.25 -21.81
CA GLU A 44 9.18 -52.20 -20.85
C GLU A 44 10.19 -51.09 -21.18
N MET A 45 10.46 -50.88 -22.47
CA MET A 45 11.28 -49.78 -22.96
C MET A 45 10.65 -48.38 -22.75
N GLU A 46 9.32 -48.27 -22.75
CA GLU A 46 8.61 -47.02 -22.46
C GLU A 46 8.65 -46.70 -20.96
N ARG A 47 8.60 -47.72 -20.11
CA ARG A 47 8.62 -47.57 -18.63
C ARG A 47 9.87 -46.87 -18.13
N SER A 48 11.04 -47.18 -18.69
CA SER A 48 12.30 -46.53 -18.30
C SER A 48 12.27 -45.03 -18.61
N ASN A 49 11.85 -44.65 -19.81
CA ASN A 49 11.72 -43.25 -20.22
C ASN A 49 10.67 -42.50 -19.38
N ILE A 50 9.56 -43.16 -19.03
CA ILE A 50 8.53 -42.60 -18.15
C ILE A 50 9.09 -42.35 -16.74
N ARG A 51 9.83 -43.30 -16.16
CA ARG A 51 10.45 -43.13 -14.83
C ARG A 51 11.49 -42.01 -14.80
N GLU A 52 12.31 -41.91 -15.85
CA GLU A 52 13.29 -40.81 -15.98
C GLU A 52 12.59 -39.46 -16.07
N THR A 53 11.51 -39.38 -16.87
CA THR A 53 10.69 -38.18 -17.01
C THR A 53 10.05 -37.77 -15.69
N VAL A 54 9.52 -38.73 -14.92
CA VAL A 54 8.99 -38.45 -13.57
C VAL A 54 10.10 -37.87 -12.69
N THR A 55 11.26 -38.52 -12.61
CA THR A 55 12.38 -38.07 -11.76
C THR A 55 12.92 -36.68 -12.16
N SER A 56 13.14 -36.47 -13.46
CA SER A 56 13.62 -35.20 -14.00
C SER A 56 12.58 -34.09 -13.85
N GLY A 57 11.30 -34.41 -14.13
CA GLY A 57 10.18 -33.50 -13.96
C GLY A 57 9.97 -33.07 -12.51
N THR A 58 10.03 -34.01 -11.56
CA THR A 58 9.93 -33.68 -10.13
C THR A 58 11.08 -32.78 -9.67
N THR A 59 12.30 -33.06 -10.15
CA THR A 59 13.47 -32.22 -9.83
C THR A 59 13.32 -30.80 -10.39
N ALA A 60 12.84 -30.68 -11.62
CA ALA A 60 12.59 -29.38 -12.25
C ALA A 60 11.48 -28.59 -11.55
N VAL A 61 10.41 -29.26 -11.10
CA VAL A 61 9.33 -28.64 -10.31
C VAL A 61 9.89 -28.10 -8.99
N SER A 62 10.66 -28.90 -8.24
CA SER A 62 11.27 -28.44 -6.98
C SER A 62 12.15 -27.20 -7.17
N LEU A 63 12.96 -27.17 -8.23
CA LEU A 63 13.80 -26.01 -8.54
C LEU A 63 12.96 -24.76 -8.88
N LEU A 64 11.85 -24.93 -9.60
CA LEU A 64 10.95 -23.83 -9.91
C LEU A 64 10.26 -23.31 -8.64
N ASP A 65 9.82 -24.21 -7.75
CA ASP A 65 9.19 -23.84 -6.48
C ASP A 65 10.16 -23.08 -5.57
N GLU A 66 11.44 -23.47 -5.52
CA GLU A 66 12.48 -22.72 -4.80
C GLU A 66 12.65 -21.31 -5.38
N ARG A 67 12.71 -21.17 -6.71
CA ARG A 67 12.82 -19.86 -7.38
C ARG A 67 11.61 -18.99 -7.16
N ILE A 68 10.40 -19.57 -7.19
CA ILE A 68 9.15 -18.87 -6.90
C ILE A 68 9.17 -18.36 -5.46
N SER A 69 9.57 -19.22 -4.51
CA SER A 69 9.64 -18.87 -3.09
C SER A 69 10.62 -17.72 -2.84
N GLU A 70 11.80 -17.75 -3.47
CA GLU A 70 12.77 -16.66 -3.34
C GLU A 70 12.27 -15.35 -3.97
N ALA A 71 11.66 -15.41 -5.15
CA ALA A 71 11.08 -14.23 -5.78
C ALA A 71 9.95 -13.62 -4.94
N GLN A 72 9.10 -14.45 -4.32
CA GLN A 72 8.06 -14.01 -3.39
C GLN A 72 8.66 -13.32 -2.16
N ARG A 73 9.74 -13.87 -1.59
CA ARG A 73 10.44 -13.28 -0.44
C ARG A 73 11.02 -11.90 -0.76
N ILE A 74 11.62 -11.75 -1.94
CA ILE A 74 12.14 -10.46 -2.42
C ILE A 74 10.99 -9.46 -2.63
N LEU A 75 9.90 -9.89 -3.24
CA LEU A 75 8.73 -9.05 -3.47
C LEU A 75 8.14 -8.55 -2.14
N GLU A 76 7.99 -9.43 -1.15
CA GLU A 76 7.47 -9.07 0.17
C GLU A 76 8.37 -8.04 0.87
N ALA A 77 9.69 -8.18 0.75
CA ALA A 77 10.63 -7.20 1.29
C ALA A 77 10.43 -5.81 0.65
N PHE A 78 10.24 -5.74 -0.67
CA PHE A 78 9.98 -4.47 -1.36
C PHE A 78 8.62 -3.87 -1.01
N ILE A 79 7.59 -4.70 -0.79
CA ILE A 79 6.27 -4.22 -0.34
C ILE A 79 6.41 -3.57 1.04
N SER A 80 7.06 -4.23 1.99
CA SER A 80 7.31 -3.69 3.33
C SER A 80 8.13 -2.40 3.28
N GLU A 81 9.20 -2.35 2.48
CA GLU A 81 10.01 -1.13 2.33
C GLU A 81 9.19 0.03 1.75
N ARG A 82 8.36 -0.23 0.74
CA ARG A 82 7.47 0.77 0.16
C ARG A 82 6.49 1.32 1.19
N GLU A 83 5.90 0.47 2.02
CA GLU A 83 4.98 0.90 3.08
C GLU A 83 5.66 1.79 4.12
N GLN A 84 6.88 1.44 4.53
CA GLN A 84 7.68 2.26 5.45
C GLN A 84 7.98 3.64 4.85
N VAL A 85 8.39 3.69 3.58
CA VAL A 85 8.66 4.95 2.88
C VAL A 85 7.40 5.80 2.78
N LEU A 86 6.25 5.21 2.47
CA LEU A 86 4.98 5.94 2.44
C LEU A 86 4.61 6.53 3.80
N SER A 87 4.79 5.77 4.89
CA SER A 87 4.58 6.26 6.25
C SER A 87 5.45 7.49 6.54
N CYS A 88 6.75 7.42 6.22
CA CYS A 88 7.68 8.54 6.41
C CYS A 88 7.25 9.78 5.60
N VAL A 89 6.79 9.59 4.36
CA VAL A 89 6.30 10.69 3.51
C VAL A 89 5.05 11.34 4.10
N ASP A 90 4.11 10.54 4.60
CA ASP A 90 2.87 11.05 5.19
C ASP A 90 3.11 11.75 6.54
N ASP A 91 4.07 11.28 7.33
CA ASP A 91 4.56 11.98 8.51
C ASP A 91 5.18 13.33 8.15
N ALA A 92 6.06 13.37 7.15
CA ALA A 92 6.68 14.61 6.66
C ALA A 92 5.63 15.60 6.12
N ARG A 93 4.66 15.13 5.34
CA ARG A 93 3.53 15.96 4.87
C ARG A 93 2.72 16.51 6.03
N SER A 94 2.45 15.69 7.04
CA SER A 94 1.73 16.10 8.24
C SER A 94 2.51 17.16 9.01
N LEU A 95 3.84 17.04 9.14
CA LEU A 95 4.72 18.03 9.76
C LEU A 95 4.75 19.35 9.00
N LEU A 96 4.78 19.30 7.67
CA LEU A 96 4.76 20.47 6.80
C LEU A 96 3.35 21.04 6.56
N HIS A 97 2.31 20.45 7.17
CA HIS A 97 0.94 20.90 6.98
C HIS A 97 0.76 22.36 7.40
N LEU A 98 0.19 23.19 6.53
CA LEU A 98 0.08 24.65 6.69
C LEU A 98 -0.53 25.08 8.02
N ILE A 99 -1.47 24.29 8.56
CA ILE A 99 -2.09 24.55 9.87
C ILE A 99 -1.09 24.61 11.04
N ARG A 100 0.09 23.98 10.90
CA ARG A 100 1.19 24.00 11.88
C ARG A 100 2.09 25.24 11.70
N THR A 101 2.07 25.88 10.54
CA THR A 101 2.92 27.03 10.18
C THR A 101 2.20 28.38 10.17
N ILE A 102 0.87 28.42 10.08
CA ILE A 102 0.09 29.67 10.21
C ILE A 102 0.41 30.30 11.57
N ASN A 103 0.70 31.60 11.64
CA ASN A 103 0.96 32.32 12.91
C ASN A 103 -0.26 32.36 13.82
N ASP A 104 -0.03 32.43 15.14
CA ASP A 104 -1.12 32.49 16.14
C ASP A 104 -2.06 33.68 15.89
N ASP A 105 -1.55 34.82 15.44
CA ASP A 105 -2.38 36.01 15.15
C ASP A 105 -3.33 35.79 13.98
N VAL A 106 -2.87 35.10 12.94
CA VAL A 106 -3.72 34.74 11.79
C VAL A 106 -4.77 33.71 12.21
N LEU A 107 -4.42 32.75 13.08
CA LEU A 107 -5.40 31.82 13.65
C LEU A 107 -6.42 32.54 14.52
N ARG A 108 -6.01 33.51 15.36
CA ARG A 108 -6.91 34.34 16.16
C ARG A 108 -7.88 35.13 15.29
N GLU A 109 -7.37 35.71 14.21
CA GLU A 109 -8.18 36.42 13.23
C GLU A 109 -9.22 35.47 12.64
N ILE A 110 -8.81 34.32 12.08
CA ILE A 110 -9.73 33.30 11.55
C ILE A 110 -10.77 32.89 12.59
N PHE A 111 -10.37 32.64 13.84
CA PHE A 111 -11.29 32.25 14.91
C PHE A 111 -12.36 33.32 15.17
N SER A 112 -12.01 34.60 15.06
CA SER A 112 -12.98 35.70 15.23
C SER A 112 -14.08 35.70 14.16
N TRP A 113 -13.81 35.18 12.96
CA TRP A 113 -14.80 34.97 11.91
C TRP A 113 -15.64 33.70 12.10
N CYS A 114 -15.21 32.80 12.99
CA CYS A 114 -15.89 31.52 13.26
C CYS A 114 -16.81 31.57 14.49
N VAL A 115 -16.85 32.68 15.23
CA VAL A 115 -17.71 32.87 16.40
C VAL A 115 -18.82 33.88 16.10
N TYR A 116 -19.91 33.80 16.85
CA TYR A 116 -21.01 34.76 16.74
C TYR A 116 -20.54 36.14 17.21
N ASN A 117 -20.82 37.16 16.40
CA ASN A 117 -20.61 38.54 16.85
C ASN A 117 -21.79 39.01 17.72
N TRP A 118 -21.64 40.17 18.35
CA TRP A 118 -22.68 40.74 19.22
C TRP A 118 -24.03 40.92 18.51
N ASP A 119 -24.02 41.32 17.25
CA ASP A 119 -25.24 41.53 16.47
C ASP A 119 -25.97 40.21 16.20
N ASP A 120 -25.24 39.12 15.93
CA ASP A 120 -25.80 37.78 15.76
C ASP A 120 -26.49 37.30 17.05
N ILE A 121 -25.86 37.54 18.20
CA ILE A 121 -26.37 37.16 19.52
C ILE A 121 -27.65 37.94 19.86
N VAL A 122 -27.63 39.27 19.69
CA VAL A 122 -28.78 40.13 20.05
C VAL A 122 -29.95 39.96 19.08
N SER A 123 -29.67 39.72 17.80
CA SER A 123 -30.71 39.54 16.79
C SER A 123 -31.34 38.14 16.80
N CYS A 124 -30.79 37.18 17.57
CA CYS A 124 -31.18 35.77 17.56
C CYS A 124 -31.27 35.18 16.14
N ARG A 125 -30.51 35.73 15.18
CA ARG A 125 -30.60 35.41 13.75
C ARG A 125 -30.37 33.92 13.49
N HIS A 126 -29.57 33.28 14.33
CA HIS A 126 -29.17 31.88 14.24
C HIS A 126 -29.76 31.01 15.35
N GLY A 127 -30.76 31.51 16.10
CA GLY A 127 -31.36 30.82 17.25
C GLY A 127 -30.82 31.29 18.60
N TYR A 128 -31.20 30.57 19.67
CA TYR A 128 -30.68 30.81 21.02
C TYR A 128 -29.28 30.23 21.14
N HIS A 129 -28.30 31.08 21.41
CA HIS A 129 -26.90 30.66 21.59
C HIS A 129 -26.67 30.19 23.02
N ASP A 130 -26.21 28.95 23.19
CA ASP A 130 -25.80 28.43 24.49
C ASP A 130 -24.28 28.54 24.61
N SER A 131 -23.80 29.48 25.42
CA SER A 131 -22.37 29.67 25.65
C SER A 131 -21.70 28.47 26.33
N LEU A 132 -22.47 27.49 26.84
CA LEU A 132 -21.98 26.23 27.39
C LEU A 132 -22.16 25.05 26.42
N GLY A 133 -22.71 25.30 25.24
CA GLY A 133 -22.87 24.33 24.17
C GLY A 133 -21.53 23.88 23.63
N ARG A 134 -21.06 22.68 24.04
CA ARG A 134 -19.76 22.13 23.59
C ARG A 134 -19.65 21.92 22.08
N LEU A 135 -20.79 21.87 21.38
CA LEU A 135 -20.87 21.74 19.92
C LEU A 135 -21.04 23.09 19.21
N GLU A 136 -21.04 24.20 19.94
CA GLU A 136 -21.12 25.57 19.41
C GLU A 136 -19.77 26.29 19.51
N PRO A 137 -19.49 27.26 18.61
CA PRO A 137 -18.36 28.16 18.80
C PRO A 137 -18.47 28.94 20.12
N PRO A 138 -17.34 29.27 20.77
CA PRO A 138 -15.96 28.97 20.37
C PRO A 138 -15.47 27.56 20.75
N TRP A 139 -16.27 26.73 21.46
CA TRP A 139 -15.83 25.42 21.97
C TRP A 139 -15.36 24.47 20.87
N THR A 140 -16.03 24.48 19.72
CA THR A 140 -15.67 23.67 18.54
C THR A 140 -14.23 23.87 18.08
N LEU A 141 -13.71 25.10 18.16
CA LEU A 141 -12.33 25.44 17.81
C LEU A 141 -11.31 24.73 18.73
N SER A 142 -11.68 24.53 20.00
CA SER A 142 -10.84 23.88 21.00
C SER A 142 -10.70 22.35 20.80
N HIS A 143 -11.49 21.75 19.90
CA HIS A 143 -11.47 20.31 19.66
C HIS A 143 -10.50 19.89 18.53
N VAL A 144 -9.98 20.83 17.75
CA VAL A 144 -9.17 20.53 16.55
C VAL A 144 -7.74 20.08 16.90
N SER A 145 -7.05 20.83 17.75
CA SER A 145 -5.67 20.52 18.16
C SER A 145 -5.33 21.14 19.51
N HIS A 146 -4.23 20.70 20.13
CA HIS A 146 -3.73 21.33 21.36
C HIS A 146 -3.45 22.82 21.16
N ARG A 147 -2.80 23.20 20.04
CA ARG A 147 -2.50 24.59 19.72
C ARG A 147 -3.77 25.43 19.56
N TRP A 148 -4.75 24.92 18.81
CA TRP A 148 -6.03 25.62 18.63
C TRP A 148 -6.73 25.82 19.98
N ARG A 149 -6.78 24.79 20.82
CA ARG A 149 -7.29 24.89 22.20
C ARG A 149 -6.59 25.96 23.01
N THR A 150 -5.26 26.00 23.00
CA THR A 150 -4.49 27.04 23.72
C THR A 150 -4.85 28.43 23.21
N ILE A 151 -4.94 28.62 21.89
CA ILE A 151 -5.26 29.93 21.30
C ILE A 151 -6.71 30.34 21.63
N SER A 152 -7.68 29.42 21.46
CA SER A 152 -9.09 29.69 21.72
C SER A 152 -9.34 30.05 23.19
N LEU A 153 -8.74 29.31 24.12
CA LEU A 153 -8.90 29.56 25.56
C LEU A 153 -8.13 30.81 26.04
N SER A 154 -7.03 31.18 25.36
CA SER A 154 -6.24 32.37 25.72
C SER A 154 -6.70 33.65 25.01
N SER A 155 -7.77 33.60 24.20
CA SER A 155 -8.29 34.74 23.45
C SER A 155 -9.66 35.17 24.00
N PRO A 156 -9.72 36.13 24.95
CA PRO A 156 -10.97 36.55 25.58
C PRO A 156 -12.02 37.08 24.61
N ARG A 157 -11.60 37.60 23.44
CA ARG A 157 -12.50 38.16 22.42
C ARG A 157 -13.37 37.13 21.71
N LEU A 158 -13.10 35.83 21.91
CA LEU A 158 -13.89 34.75 21.31
C LEU A 158 -15.07 34.30 22.19
N TRP A 159 -15.12 34.78 23.43
CA TRP A 159 -16.08 34.40 24.48
C TRP A 159 -16.96 35.60 24.84
#